data_AF-A0A956G586-F1
#
_entry.id   AF-A0A956G586-F1
#
_cell.length_a   1.000
_cell.length_b   1.000
_cell.length_c   1.000
_cell.angle_alpha   90.00
_cell.angle_beta   90.00
_cell.angle_gamma   90.00
#
_symmetry.space_group_name_H-M   'P 1'
#
loop_
_entity.id
_entity.type
_entity.pdbx_description
1 polymer ?
#
loop_
_entity_poly.entity_id
_entity_poly.type
_entity_poly.pdbx_seq_one_letter_code
_entity_poly.pdbx_strand_id
1 'polypeptide(L)'
;MTTSSEPRGLKRATRKSPGLRVLVIVLITLTFGLGGLGYYRYRSGETYILKTLAKFEQRGATLSVERCVDELVGWSRRCQAMESMCLQSVPRLMRACLRGQDRLAYCKALAQPTGDTRFGYKECQSRGAKRGLPKKACAQAYRQIDAHCKRARDREVPAEHSAKR
;
A
#
# COMPACT_ATOMS: atom_id res chain seq x y z
N MET A 1 -12.92 76.51 35.66
CA MET A 1 -12.90 75.27 36.47
C MET A 1 -12.89 74.09 35.53
N THR A 2 -11.88 73.22 35.69
CA THR A 2 -11.57 71.96 35.00
C THR A 2 -12.77 70.98 35.04
N THR A 3 -12.97 70.07 34.08
CA THR A 3 -12.19 68.82 33.94
C THR A 3 -12.35 68.13 32.58
N SER A 4 -11.21 67.62 32.10
CA SER A 4 -11.03 66.68 30.99
C SER A 4 -11.25 65.24 31.48
N SER A 5 -11.84 64.36 30.66
CA SER A 5 -11.91 62.91 30.92
C SER A 5 -11.37 62.12 29.73
N GLU A 6 -10.15 61.63 29.90
CA GLU A 6 -9.34 60.81 28.99
C GLU A 6 -9.72 59.30 29.08
N PRO A 7 -9.48 58.46 28.04
CA PRO A 7 -10.15 57.16 27.90
C PRO A 7 -9.45 56.03 28.67
N ARG A 8 -10.26 55.09 29.18
CA ARG A 8 -9.82 53.89 29.90
C ARG A 8 -9.14 52.89 28.95
N GLY A 9 -7.81 52.89 28.96
CA GLY A 9 -7.00 51.86 28.31
C GLY A 9 -7.18 50.47 28.93
N LEU A 10 -7.67 49.52 28.14
CA LEU A 10 -7.72 48.10 28.49
C LEU A 10 -6.31 47.48 28.39
N LYS A 11 -5.49 47.60 29.44
CA LYS A 11 -4.26 46.79 29.54
C LYS A 11 -4.62 45.40 30.08
N ARG A 12 -4.93 44.44 29.19
CA ARG A 12 -4.94 43.01 29.56
C ARG A 12 -3.51 42.56 29.84
N ALA A 13 -3.12 42.60 31.11
CA ALA A 13 -1.91 41.95 31.59
C ALA A 13 -2.05 40.44 31.38
N THR A 14 -1.35 39.89 30.37
CA THR A 14 -1.15 38.45 30.21
C THR A 14 -0.27 37.95 31.35
N ARG A 15 -0.89 37.65 32.50
CA ARG A 15 -0.25 36.96 33.62
C ARG A 15 0.12 35.55 33.12
N LYS A 16 1.32 35.37 32.57
CA LYS A 16 1.86 34.08 32.11
C LYS A 16 1.92 33.14 33.33
N SER A 17 0.87 32.36 33.55
CA SER A 17 0.86 31.38 34.64
C SER A 17 1.92 30.31 34.36
N PRO A 18 2.74 29.94 35.35
CA PRO A 18 3.76 28.90 35.19
C PRO A 18 3.14 27.56 34.73
N GLY A 19 1.90 27.29 35.15
CA GLY A 19 1.13 26.13 34.69
C GLY A 19 0.88 26.10 33.17
N LEU A 20 0.60 27.25 32.55
CA LEU A 20 0.42 27.30 31.09
C LEU A 20 1.73 26.99 30.35
N ARG A 21 2.88 27.45 30.86
CA ARG A 21 4.18 27.17 30.23
C ARG A 21 4.52 25.68 30.29
N VAL A 22 4.30 25.04 31.43
CA VAL A 22 4.52 23.59 31.58
C VAL A 22 3.60 22.81 30.66
N LEU A 23 2.30 23.18 30.58
CA LEU A 23 1.35 22.53 29.69
C LEU A 23 1.77 22.61 28.21
N VAL A 24 2.20 23.79 27.75
CA VAL A 24 2.66 23.99 26.37
C VAL A 24 3.90 23.14 26.08
N ILE A 25 4.87 23.08 27.00
CA ILE A 25 6.07 22.25 26.83
C ILE A 25 5.69 20.77 26.73
N VAL A 26 4.81 20.28 27.61
CA VAL A 26 4.36 18.88 27.58
C VAL A 26 3.65 18.55 26.27
N LEU A 27 2.76 19.43 25.79
CA LEU A 27 2.06 19.25 24.52
C LEU A 27 3.01 19.21 23.33
N ILE A 28 4.01 20.10 23.31
CA ILE A 28 5.05 20.13 22.28
C ILE A 28 5.82 18.80 22.31
N THR A 29 6.36 18.41 23.46
CA THR A 29 7.15 17.17 23.60
C THR A 29 6.34 15.94 23.19
N LEU A 30 5.07 15.86 23.57
CA LEU A 30 4.19 14.75 23.20
C LEU A 30 3.89 14.73 21.69
N THR A 31 3.65 15.89 21.09
CA THR A 31 3.41 16.01 19.64
C THR A 31 4.64 15.59 18.83
N PHE A 32 5.81 16.14 19.15
CA PHE A 32 7.06 15.80 18.44
C PHE A 32 7.51 14.37 18.74
N GLY A 33 7.31 13.87 19.96
CA GLY A 33 7.65 12.50 20.35
C GLY A 33 6.83 11.47 19.58
N LEU A 34 5.50 11.61 19.56
CA LEU A 34 4.62 10.73 18.81
C LEU A 34 4.83 10.87 17.29
N GLY A 35 5.02 12.10 16.81
CA GLY A 35 5.34 12.37 15.41
C GLY A 35 6.64 11.71 14.96
N GLY A 36 7.71 11.84 15.76
CA GLY A 36 9.00 11.23 15.49
C GLY A 36 8.95 9.70 15.49
N LEU A 37 8.28 9.10 16.47
CA LEU A 37 8.09 7.65 16.52
C LEU A 37 7.27 7.13 15.33
N GLY A 38 6.18 7.83 14.98
CA GLY A 38 5.37 7.52 13.81
C GLY A 38 6.19 7.58 12.52
N TYR A 39 6.98 8.65 12.36
CA TYR A 39 7.86 8.82 11.20
C TYR A 39 8.94 7.73 11.11
N TYR A 40 9.57 7.37 12.24
CA TYR A 40 10.56 6.29 12.27
C TYR A 40 9.96 4.95 11.82
N ARG A 41 8.78 4.59 12.35
CA ARG A 41 8.08 3.36 11.95
C ARG A 41 7.70 3.37 10.47
N TYR A 42 7.25 4.52 9.96
CA TYR A 42 6.92 4.70 8.55
C TYR A 42 8.15 4.48 7.64
N ARG A 43 9.27 5.15 7.94
CA ARG A 43 10.52 5.04 7.14
C ARG A 43 11.12 3.64 7.16
N SER A 44 11.07 2.98 8.32
CA SER A 44 11.50 1.57 8.43
C SER A 44 10.63 0.65 7.56
N GLY A 45 9.31 0.84 7.58
CA GLY A 45 8.37 0.11 6.72
C GLY A 45 8.61 0.33 5.23
N GLU A 46 8.84 1.58 4.81
CA GLU A 46 9.14 1.95 3.42
C GLU A 46 10.42 1.23 2.93
N THR A 47 11.49 1.28 3.73
CA THR A 47 12.76 0.63 3.39
C THR A 47 12.61 -0.89 3.27
N TYR A 48 11.82 -1.50 4.16
CA TYR A 48 11.50 -2.93 4.11
C TYR A 48 10.73 -3.29 2.81
N ILE A 49 9.75 -2.49 2.42
CA ILE A 49 8.96 -2.70 1.20
C ILE A 49 9.84 -2.55 -0.05
N LEU A 50 10.70 -1.53 -0.11
CA LEU A 50 11.59 -1.30 -1.26
C LEU A 50 12.58 -2.46 -1.46
N LYS A 51 13.20 -2.94 -0.36
CA LYS A 51 14.06 -4.13 -0.41
C LYS A 51 13.30 -5.38 -0.87
N THR A 52 12.06 -5.54 -0.40
CA THR A 52 11.18 -6.62 -0.84
C THR A 52 10.89 -6.51 -2.33
N LEU A 53 10.58 -5.32 -2.84
CA LEU A 53 10.28 -5.10 -4.25
C LEU A 53 11.43 -5.55 -5.15
N ALA A 54 12.66 -5.13 -4.84
CA ALA A 54 13.85 -5.56 -5.58
C ALA A 54 14.00 -7.09 -5.59
N LYS A 55 13.72 -7.76 -4.47
CA LYS A 55 13.74 -9.23 -4.39
C LYS A 55 12.68 -9.88 -5.28
N PHE A 56 11.48 -9.31 -5.36
CA PHE A 56 10.42 -9.81 -6.23
C PHE A 56 10.71 -9.57 -7.71
N GLU A 57 11.35 -8.46 -8.07
CA GLU A 57 11.81 -8.20 -9.45
C GLU A 57 12.86 -9.24 -9.88
N GLN A 58 13.86 -9.50 -9.04
CA GLN A 58 14.91 -10.49 -9.33
C GLN A 58 14.33 -11.91 -9.42
N ARG A 59 13.49 -12.32 -8.48
CA ARG A 59 12.93 -13.68 -8.46
C ARG A 59 11.81 -13.87 -9.49
N GLY A 60 11.16 -12.79 -9.92
CA GLY A 60 10.11 -12.83 -10.94
C GLY A 60 10.55 -13.46 -12.26
N ALA A 61 11.86 -13.44 -12.56
CA ALA A 61 12.41 -14.07 -13.76
C ALA A 61 12.42 -15.60 -13.74
N THR A 62 12.40 -16.21 -12.55
CA THR A 62 12.55 -17.68 -12.40
C THR A 62 11.32 -18.34 -11.80
N LEU A 63 10.47 -17.61 -11.10
CA LEU A 63 9.26 -18.14 -10.48
C LEU A 63 8.14 -18.34 -11.51
N SER A 64 7.23 -19.28 -11.28
CA SER A 64 5.95 -19.33 -12.00
C SER A 64 4.94 -18.32 -11.45
N VAL A 65 3.83 -18.07 -12.16
CA VAL A 65 2.77 -17.15 -11.69
C VAL A 65 2.20 -17.59 -10.34
N GLU A 66 1.91 -18.88 -10.17
CA GLU A 66 1.42 -19.43 -8.90
C GLU A 66 2.46 -19.31 -7.78
N ARG A 67 3.76 -19.48 -8.10
CA ARG A 67 4.84 -19.29 -7.13
C ARG A 67 5.03 -17.83 -6.74
N CYS A 68 4.79 -16.88 -7.64
CA CYS A 68 4.70 -15.46 -7.29
C CYS A 68 3.60 -15.21 -6.24
N VAL A 69 2.43 -15.84 -6.40
CA VAL A 69 1.34 -15.76 -5.41
C VAL A 69 1.75 -16.36 -4.08
N ASP A 70 2.36 -17.56 -4.07
CA ASP A 70 2.81 -18.22 -2.85
C ASP A 70 3.79 -17.35 -2.06
N GLU A 71 4.81 -16.81 -2.74
CA GLU A 71 5.83 -15.94 -2.16
C GLU A 71 5.22 -14.65 -1.61
N LEU A 72 4.30 -14.04 -2.35
CA LEU A 72 3.60 -12.83 -1.95
C LEU A 72 2.69 -13.05 -0.74
N VAL A 73 1.94 -14.15 -0.71
CA VAL A 73 1.11 -14.51 0.45
C VAL A 73 1.99 -14.84 1.64
N GLY A 74 3.09 -15.57 1.45
CA GLY A 74 4.07 -15.86 2.49
C GLY A 74 4.79 -14.62 3.03
N TRP A 75 5.06 -13.64 2.18
CA TRP A 75 5.56 -12.32 2.58
C TRP A 75 4.51 -11.55 3.39
N SER A 76 3.25 -11.54 2.94
CA SER A 76 2.19 -10.79 3.61
C SER A 76 1.95 -11.23 5.06
N ARG A 77 2.20 -12.51 5.38
CA ARG A 77 2.13 -13.05 6.76
C ARG A 77 3.22 -12.51 7.68
N ARG A 78 4.35 -12.07 7.11
CA ARG A 78 5.56 -11.65 7.84
C ARG A 78 5.86 -10.16 7.66
N CYS A 79 4.95 -9.41 7.07
CA CYS A 79 5.17 -7.99 6.81
C CYS A 79 5.30 -7.22 8.13
N GLN A 80 6.43 -6.51 8.29
CA GLN A 80 6.73 -5.76 9.52
C GLN A 80 6.26 -4.30 9.48
N ALA A 81 5.76 -3.85 8.32
CA ALA A 81 5.17 -2.52 8.17
C ALA A 81 3.72 -2.49 8.68
N MET A 82 3.09 -1.32 8.65
CA MET A 82 1.67 -1.18 8.96
C MET A 82 0.80 -1.97 7.96
N GLU A 83 -0.29 -2.58 8.42
CA GLU A 83 -1.16 -3.43 7.57
C GLU A 83 -1.58 -2.71 6.27
N SER A 84 -1.93 -1.42 6.37
CA SER A 84 -2.30 -0.59 5.23
C SER A 84 -1.17 -0.48 4.20
N MET A 85 0.07 -0.24 4.64
CA MET A 85 1.25 -0.18 3.76
C MET A 85 1.55 -1.54 3.13
N CYS A 86 1.47 -2.61 3.90
CA CYS A 86 1.66 -3.96 3.39
C CYS A 86 0.64 -4.27 2.29
N LEU A 87 -0.63 -3.97 2.55
CA LEU A 87 -1.72 -4.21 1.61
C LEU A 87 -1.60 -3.37 0.34
N GLN A 88 -1.27 -2.07 0.46
CA GLN A 88 -1.06 -1.20 -0.71
C GLN A 88 0.17 -1.60 -1.55
N SER A 89 1.12 -2.30 -0.94
CA SER A 89 2.32 -2.78 -1.64
C SER A 89 2.09 -4.06 -2.43
N VAL A 90 1.09 -4.87 -2.06
CA VAL A 90 0.77 -6.15 -2.71
C VAL A 90 0.67 -6.02 -4.24
N PRO A 91 -0.08 -5.06 -4.81
CA PRO A 91 -0.18 -4.92 -6.26
C PRO A 91 1.13 -4.54 -6.93
N ARG A 92 2.01 -3.82 -6.23
CA ARG A 92 3.34 -3.44 -6.75
C ARG A 92 4.26 -4.64 -6.78
N LEU A 93 4.33 -5.39 -5.67
CA LEU A 93 5.12 -6.62 -5.56
C LEU A 93 4.68 -7.68 -6.57
N MET A 94 3.36 -7.88 -6.72
CA MET A 94 2.86 -8.86 -7.69
C MET A 94 3.20 -8.46 -9.13
N ARG A 95 3.03 -7.19 -9.50
CA ARG A 95 3.40 -6.70 -10.83
C ARG A 95 4.91 -6.80 -11.08
N ALA A 96 5.74 -6.53 -10.08
CA ALA A 96 7.18 -6.74 -10.17
C ALA A 96 7.50 -8.20 -10.50
N CYS A 97 6.87 -9.15 -9.80
CA CYS A 97 7.05 -10.59 -10.07
C CYS A 97 6.61 -10.97 -11.49
N LEU A 98 5.42 -10.52 -11.91
CA LEU A 98 4.85 -10.85 -13.21
C LEU A 98 5.64 -10.27 -14.39
N ARG A 99 6.32 -9.13 -14.21
CA ARG A 99 7.15 -8.52 -15.26
C ARG A 99 8.46 -9.27 -15.53
N GLY A 100 8.89 -10.16 -14.63
CA GLY A 100 10.19 -10.82 -14.76
C GLY A 100 10.29 -11.85 -15.89
N GLN A 101 9.17 -12.34 -16.42
CA GLN A 101 9.14 -13.36 -17.48
C GLN A 101 7.88 -13.19 -18.32
N ASP A 102 7.93 -13.59 -19.59
CA ASP A 102 6.73 -13.71 -20.42
C ASP A 102 5.76 -14.77 -19.85
N ARG A 103 4.51 -14.36 -19.62
CA ARG A 103 3.43 -15.19 -19.04
C ARG A 103 2.29 -15.43 -20.00
N LEU A 104 2.44 -15.11 -21.29
CA LEU A 104 1.37 -15.26 -22.28
C LEU A 104 0.83 -16.69 -22.33
N ALA A 105 1.70 -17.71 -22.28
CA ALA A 105 1.29 -19.11 -22.24
C ALA A 105 0.40 -19.43 -21.02
N TYR A 106 0.75 -18.90 -19.85
CA TYR A 106 -0.08 -19.05 -18.65
C TYR A 106 -1.43 -18.33 -18.82
N CYS A 107 -1.43 -17.11 -19.36
CA CYS A 107 -2.66 -16.35 -19.59
C CYS A 107 -3.60 -17.03 -20.61
N LYS A 108 -3.07 -17.74 -21.60
CA LYS A 108 -3.84 -18.55 -22.58
C LYS A 108 -4.41 -19.82 -21.96
N ALA A 109 -3.68 -20.43 -21.03
CA ALA A 109 -4.08 -21.67 -20.36
C ALA A 109 -5.12 -21.47 -19.24
N LEU A 110 -5.44 -20.24 -18.86
CA LEU A 110 -6.45 -19.95 -17.84
C LEU A 110 -7.85 -20.32 -18.33
N ALA A 111 -8.39 -21.41 -17.77
CA ALA A 111 -9.71 -21.95 -18.11
C ALA A 111 -10.89 -21.08 -17.62
N GLN A 112 -10.68 -20.24 -16.60
CA GLN A 112 -11.72 -19.32 -16.12
C GLN A 112 -11.57 -17.95 -16.78
N PRO A 113 -12.69 -17.30 -17.16
CA PRO A 113 -12.63 -15.89 -17.53
C PRO A 113 -12.08 -15.11 -16.35
N THR A 114 -10.94 -14.48 -16.57
CA THR A 114 -10.20 -13.75 -15.52
C THR A 114 -11.02 -12.59 -14.93
N GLY A 115 -12.12 -12.20 -15.58
CA GLY A 115 -13.11 -11.23 -15.11
C GLY A 115 -14.18 -11.76 -14.15
N ASP A 116 -14.19 -13.04 -13.79
CA ASP A 116 -15.12 -13.55 -12.76
C ASP A 116 -14.70 -13.06 -11.37
N THR A 117 -15.67 -12.58 -10.59
CA THR A 117 -15.54 -12.21 -9.17
C THR A 117 -14.94 -13.33 -8.30
N ARG A 118 -15.05 -14.59 -8.72
CA ARG A 118 -14.54 -15.77 -8.00
C ARG A 118 -13.12 -16.17 -8.39
N PHE A 119 -12.49 -15.49 -9.35
CA PHE A 119 -11.15 -15.83 -9.82
C PHE A 119 -10.13 -15.82 -8.66
N GLY A 120 -9.43 -16.94 -8.47
CA GLY A 120 -8.44 -17.10 -7.42
C GLY A 120 -9.01 -17.42 -6.03
N TYR A 121 -10.33 -17.51 -5.86
CA TYR A 121 -10.93 -17.74 -4.55
C TYR A 121 -10.57 -19.11 -3.97
N LYS A 122 -10.75 -20.18 -4.77
CA LYS A 122 -10.45 -21.56 -4.34
C LYS A 122 -8.95 -21.72 -4.09
N GLU A 123 -8.15 -21.10 -4.93
CA GLU A 123 -6.71 -21.05 -4.90
C GLU A 123 -6.18 -20.34 -3.65
N CYS A 124 -6.83 -19.24 -3.23
CA CYS A 124 -6.52 -18.58 -1.97
C CYS A 124 -6.94 -19.40 -0.75
N GLN A 125 -8.08 -20.09 -0.86
CA GLN A 125 -8.59 -20.95 0.22
C GLN A 125 -7.66 -22.14 0.46
N SER A 126 -7.18 -22.81 -0.60
CA SER A 126 -6.25 -23.94 -0.51
C SER A 126 -4.89 -23.53 0.06
N ARG A 127 -4.44 -22.30 -0.20
CA ARG A 127 -3.21 -21.71 0.37
C ARG A 127 -3.31 -21.32 1.84
N GLY A 128 -4.46 -21.52 2.47
CA GLY A 128 -4.69 -21.15 3.87
C GLY A 128 -4.77 -19.64 4.08
N ALA A 129 -5.04 -18.84 3.04
CA ALA A 129 -5.26 -17.40 3.15
C ALA A 129 -6.68 -17.10 3.69
N LYS A 130 -6.99 -17.61 4.89
CA LYS A 130 -8.36 -17.69 5.40
C LYS A 130 -8.88 -16.36 5.99
N ARG A 131 -8.02 -15.53 6.60
CA ARG A 131 -8.39 -14.27 7.28
C ARG A 131 -7.27 -13.22 7.20
N GLY A 132 -7.61 -11.97 7.54
CA GLY A 132 -6.65 -10.86 7.70
C GLY A 132 -5.91 -10.46 6.43
N LEU A 133 -4.69 -9.95 6.61
CA LEU A 133 -3.82 -9.48 5.53
C LEU A 133 -3.53 -10.56 4.46
N PRO A 134 -3.25 -11.83 4.79
CA PRO A 134 -3.00 -12.86 3.78
C PRO A 134 -4.19 -13.11 2.84
N LYS A 135 -5.43 -13.08 3.35
CA LYS A 135 -6.65 -13.20 2.53
C LYS A 135 -6.73 -12.05 1.52
N LYS A 136 -6.57 -10.81 2.01
CA LYS A 136 -6.64 -9.60 1.17
C LYS A 136 -5.49 -9.58 0.15
N ALA A 137 -4.29 -9.97 0.57
CA ALA A 137 -3.12 -10.04 -0.29
C ALA A 137 -3.29 -11.06 -1.43
N CYS A 138 -3.78 -12.25 -1.11
CA CYS A 138 -4.05 -13.28 -2.11
C CYS A 138 -5.09 -12.83 -3.14
N ALA A 139 -6.22 -12.26 -2.67
CA ALA A 139 -7.23 -11.72 -3.57
C ALA A 139 -6.69 -10.61 -4.48
N GLN A 140 -5.87 -9.69 -3.94
CA GLN A 140 -5.23 -8.67 -4.76
C GLN A 140 -4.19 -9.23 -5.74
N ALA A 141 -3.49 -10.30 -5.39
CA ALA A 141 -2.56 -10.97 -6.29
C ALA A 141 -3.28 -11.50 -7.54
N TYR A 142 -4.39 -12.22 -7.37
CA TYR A 142 -5.19 -12.71 -8.49
C TYR A 142 -5.81 -11.57 -9.31
N ARG A 143 -6.22 -10.46 -8.69
CA ARG A 143 -6.62 -9.27 -9.44
C ARG A 143 -5.49 -8.69 -10.30
N GLN A 144 -4.24 -8.76 -9.85
CA GLN A 144 -3.11 -8.33 -10.69
C GLN A 144 -2.81 -9.33 -11.81
N ILE A 145 -3.02 -10.63 -11.58
CA ILE A 145 -2.93 -11.65 -12.63
C ILE A 145 -3.98 -11.39 -13.71
N ASP A 146 -5.26 -11.20 -13.33
CA ASP A 146 -6.31 -10.85 -14.27
C ASP A 146 -5.96 -9.58 -15.06
N ALA A 147 -5.58 -8.50 -14.38
CA ALA A 147 -5.21 -7.25 -15.04
C ALA A 147 -3.99 -7.40 -15.97
N HIS A 148 -3.04 -8.27 -15.63
CA HIS A 148 -1.89 -8.57 -16.47
C HIS A 148 -2.31 -9.36 -17.71
N CYS A 149 -3.09 -10.43 -17.55
CA CYS A 149 -3.56 -11.26 -18.65
C CYS A 149 -4.53 -10.51 -19.57
N LYS A 150 -5.36 -9.60 -19.04
CA LYS A 150 -6.20 -8.71 -19.84
C LYS A 150 -5.36 -7.83 -20.77
N ARG A 151 -4.35 -7.14 -20.22
CA ARG A 151 -3.42 -6.32 -21.02
C ARG A 151 -2.63 -7.14 -22.05
N ALA A 152 -2.29 -8.38 -21.73
CA ALA A 152 -1.64 -9.29 -22.67
C ALA A 152 -2.55 -9.60 -23.87
N ARG A 153 -3.82 -9.96 -23.62
CA ARG A 153 -4.80 -10.22 -24.68
C ARG A 153 -5.06 -8.98 -25.53
N ASP A 154 -5.20 -7.81 -24.90
CA ASP A 154 -5.45 -6.55 -25.62
C ASP A 154 -4.28 -6.18 -26.56
N ARG A 155 -3.05 -6.63 -26.27
CA ARG A 155 -1.87 -6.43 -27.14
C ARG A 155 -1.76 -7.46 -28.27
N GLU A 156 -2.33 -8.64 -28.10
CA GLU A 156 -2.33 -9.70 -29.13
C GLU A 156 -3.38 -9.46 -30.22
N VAL A 157 -4.39 -8.61 -29.97
CA VAL A 157 -5.33 -8.17 -31.01
C VAL A 157 -4.57 -7.30 -32.00
N PRO A 158 -4.33 -7.76 -33.25
CA PRO A 158 -3.65 -6.94 -34.24
C PRO A 158 -4.49 -5.71 -34.54
N ALA A 159 -3.83 -4.59 -34.86
CA ALA A 159 -4.42 -3.32 -35.26
C ALA A 159 -5.23 -3.37 -36.58
N GLU A 160 -5.80 -4.53 -36.95
CA GLU A 160 -6.55 -4.75 -38.19
C GLU A 160 -8.02 -4.28 -38.09
N HIS A 161 -8.54 -4.05 -36.87
CA HIS A 161 -9.91 -3.58 -36.67
C HIS A 161 -10.08 -2.03 -36.66
N SER A 162 -9.00 -1.26 -36.82
CA SER A 162 -9.08 0.21 -36.89
C SER A 162 -9.23 0.77 -38.31
N ALA A 163 -9.27 -0.06 -39.35
CA ALA A 163 -9.39 0.38 -40.76
C ALA A 163 -10.80 0.17 -41.37
N LYS A 164 -11.83 -0.14 -40.56
CA LYS A 164 -13.22 -0.36 -41.02
C LYS A 164 -14.25 0.53 -40.31
N ARG A 165 -13.92 1.80 -40.03
CA ARG A 165 -14.92 2.82 -39.71
C ARG A 165 -14.70 4.06 -40.55
#